data_AF-A0A4Y1ZS72-F1
#
_entry.id   AF-A0A4Y1ZS72-F1
#
_cell.length_a   1.000
_cell.length_b   1.000
_cell.length_c   1.000
_cell.angle_alpha   90.00
_cell.angle_beta   90.00
_cell.angle_gamma   90.00
#
_symmetry.space_group_name_H-M   'P 1'
#
loop_
_entity.id
_entity.type
_entity.pdbx_description
1 polymer ?
#
loop_
_entity_poly.entity_id
_entity_poly.type
_entity_poly.pdbx_seq_one_letter_code
_entity_poly.pdbx_strand_id
1 'polypeptide(L)'
;MVRNTASIDCYFSNCEICPGIDEREEILEYGLQKHLIETVTFHHWVSVDSCNLETLKKSADEFVDIFCRDLKVLLRHYFLAKQQSAFMANTKENLSESEVAVVFDFSENYSFVLLDEAQSYHWNSSQATVHLFVVFFTEENTLQHYSSIIISECLEHNNIAVHLFQQKLSDLLKFENSLNFFFYFSNGSAAQYKNKKNFSNLCYHQRDFWN
;
A
#
# COMPACT_ATOMS: atom_id res chain seq x y z
N MET A 1 -22.04 10.67 3.81
CA MET A 1 -22.14 9.97 2.51
C MET A 1 -21.63 10.91 1.43
N VAL A 2 -20.46 10.62 0.85
CA VAL A 2 -19.84 11.45 -0.20
C VAL A 2 -20.77 11.44 -1.41
N ARG A 3 -21.20 12.61 -1.91
CA ARG A 3 -22.16 12.71 -3.03
C ARG A 3 -21.59 12.02 -4.28
N ASN A 4 -22.48 11.48 -5.11
CA ASN A 4 -22.16 10.77 -6.37
C ASN A 4 -21.53 11.68 -7.47
N THR A 5 -21.25 12.94 -7.15
CA THR A 5 -20.64 13.97 -7.99
C THR A 5 -19.45 14.65 -7.29
N ALA A 6 -18.78 13.96 -6.36
CA ALA A 6 -17.63 14.52 -5.64
C ALA A 6 -16.44 14.74 -6.60
N SER A 7 -15.96 15.98 -6.68
CA SER A 7 -14.75 16.33 -7.41
C SER A 7 -13.50 15.92 -6.63
N ILE A 8 -12.33 16.00 -7.27
CA ILE A 8 -11.04 15.83 -6.59
C ILE A 8 -10.93 16.77 -5.38
N ASP A 9 -11.35 18.03 -5.51
CA ASP A 9 -11.27 19.03 -4.45
C ASP A 9 -12.06 18.66 -3.20
N CYS A 10 -13.16 17.88 -3.35
CA CYS A 10 -13.92 17.38 -2.21
C CYS A 10 -13.08 16.44 -1.33
N TYR A 11 -12.26 15.58 -1.94
CA TYR A 11 -11.41 14.64 -1.22
C TYR A 11 -10.16 15.28 -0.62
N PHE A 12 -9.70 16.39 -1.21
CA PHE A 12 -8.53 17.15 -0.76
C PHE A 12 -8.86 18.31 0.18
N SER A 13 -10.12 18.48 0.57
CA SER A 13 -10.61 19.57 1.42
C SER A 13 -10.39 20.97 0.82
N ASN A 14 -10.41 21.07 -0.52
CA ASN A 14 -10.26 22.32 -1.27
C ASN A 14 -11.56 22.76 -1.97
N CYS A 15 -12.68 22.05 -1.75
CA CYS A 15 -13.93 22.33 -2.44
C CYS A 15 -14.70 23.47 -1.75
N GLU A 16 -14.99 24.54 -2.50
CA GLU A 16 -15.72 25.72 -2.01
C GLU A 16 -17.24 25.49 -1.85
N ILE A 17 -17.79 24.44 -2.49
CA ILE A 17 -19.24 24.19 -2.57
C ILE A 17 -19.67 23.11 -1.56
N CYS A 18 -18.72 22.24 -1.19
CA CYS A 18 -18.95 21.15 -0.26
C CYS A 18 -19.01 21.72 1.17
N PRO A 19 -20.00 21.35 2.00
CA PRO A 19 -20.03 21.71 3.41
C PRO A 19 -18.85 21.12 4.22
N GLY A 20 -18.04 20.28 3.58
CA GLY A 20 -16.74 19.87 4.06
C GLY A 20 -16.83 19.00 5.29
N ILE A 21 -15.86 19.23 6.18
CA ILE A 21 -15.77 18.54 7.47
C ILE A 21 -16.44 19.35 8.57
N ASP A 22 -16.58 20.66 8.38
CA ASP A 22 -17.22 21.57 9.32
C ASP A 22 -18.66 21.13 9.64
N GLU A 23 -19.47 20.75 8.64
CA GLU A 23 -20.81 20.19 8.90
C GLU A 23 -20.76 18.88 9.72
N ARG A 24 -19.71 18.07 9.56
CA ARG A 24 -19.56 16.82 10.32
C ARG A 24 -19.10 17.08 11.75
N GLU A 25 -18.27 18.09 11.93
CA GLU A 25 -17.83 18.62 13.22
C GLU A 25 -19.05 19.07 14.02
N GLU A 26 -19.85 19.98 13.47
CA GLU A 26 -21.07 20.50 14.11
C GLU A 26 -22.07 19.40 14.49
N ILE A 27 -22.30 18.42 13.60
CA ILE A 27 -23.19 17.29 13.88
C ILE A 27 -22.66 16.44 15.05
N LEU A 28 -21.35 16.22 15.09
CA LEU A 28 -20.72 15.39 16.12
C LEU A 28 -20.71 16.10 17.46
N GLU A 29 -20.33 17.37 17.50
CA GLU A 29 -20.36 18.24 18.68
C GLU A 29 -21.78 18.33 19.26
N TYR A 30 -22.76 18.63 18.42
CA TYR A 30 -24.17 18.70 18.83
C TYR A 30 -24.64 17.35 19.42
N GLY A 31 -24.26 16.24 18.79
CA GLY A 31 -24.58 14.90 19.28
C GLY A 31 -24.00 14.66 20.69
N LEU A 32 -22.71 14.96 20.89
CA LEU A 32 -22.03 14.78 22.17
C LEU A 32 -22.64 15.68 23.26
N GLN A 33 -22.87 16.95 22.94
CA GLN A 33 -23.45 17.92 23.87
C GLN A 33 -24.88 17.56 24.27
N LYS A 34 -25.73 17.20 23.30
CA LYS A 34 -27.13 16.80 23.54
C LYS A 34 -27.23 15.61 24.51
N HIS A 35 -26.24 14.72 24.47
CA HIS A 35 -26.18 13.54 25.32
C HIS A 35 -25.32 13.73 26.58
N LEU A 36 -24.84 14.95 26.86
CA LEU A 36 -23.99 15.28 28.00
C LEU A 36 -22.73 14.38 28.09
N ILE A 37 -22.16 14.05 26.93
CA ILE A 37 -20.95 13.23 26.84
C ILE A 37 -19.75 14.16 26.95
N GLU A 38 -19.11 14.19 28.12
CA GLU A 38 -17.92 15.02 28.37
C GLU A 38 -16.62 14.32 27.95
N THR A 39 -16.62 12.99 27.85
CA THR A 39 -15.43 12.19 27.57
C THR A 39 -15.77 11.02 26.67
N VAL A 40 -14.91 10.77 25.69
CA VAL A 40 -15.04 9.68 24.71
C VAL A 40 -13.86 8.73 24.84
N THR A 41 -14.15 7.43 24.87
CA THR A 41 -13.15 6.36 24.83
C THR A 41 -13.18 5.70 23.46
N PHE A 42 -12.04 5.63 22.78
CA PHE A 42 -11.93 5.09 21.42
C PHE A 42 -10.57 4.46 21.16
N HIS A 43 -10.47 3.62 20.14
CA HIS A 43 -9.19 3.05 19.70
C HIS A 43 -8.58 3.93 18.62
N HIS A 44 -7.27 4.16 18.71
CA HIS A 44 -6.55 5.04 17.78
C HIS A 44 -5.16 4.50 17.47
N TRP A 45 -4.74 4.64 16.22
CA TRP A 45 -3.40 4.26 15.78
C TRP A 45 -2.41 5.38 16.10
N VAL A 46 -1.45 5.08 17.00
CA VAL A 46 -0.40 6.01 17.40
C VAL A 46 0.94 5.54 16.82
N SER A 47 1.64 6.43 16.13
CA SER A 47 2.94 6.15 15.50
C SER A 47 4.03 7.04 16.13
N VAL A 48 4.79 6.48 17.07
CA VAL A 48 5.94 7.16 17.69
C VAL A 48 7.25 6.53 17.21
N ASP A 49 7.34 5.19 17.21
CA ASP A 49 8.44 4.38 16.66
C ASP A 49 7.92 3.09 15.99
N SER A 50 6.89 2.49 16.58
CA SER A 50 6.02 1.46 15.96
C SER A 50 4.57 1.95 15.93
N CYS A 51 3.75 1.38 15.05
CA CYS A 51 2.33 1.71 14.96
C CYS A 51 1.53 0.80 15.90
N ASN A 52 0.96 1.37 16.97
CA ASN A 52 0.19 0.61 17.96
C ASN A 52 -1.26 1.09 17.98
N LEU A 53 -2.18 0.15 18.20
CA LEU A 53 -3.59 0.47 18.46
C LEU A 53 -3.76 0.70 19.95
N GLU A 54 -3.94 1.96 20.34
CA GLU A 54 -4.09 2.36 21.73
C GLU A 54 -5.55 2.70 22.04
N THR A 55 -5.99 2.40 23.26
CA THR A 55 -7.28 2.89 23.78
C THR A 55 -7.06 4.26 24.38
N LEU A 56 -7.58 5.29 23.73
CA LEU A 56 -7.54 6.67 24.20
C LEU A 56 -8.83 7.02 24.94
N LYS A 57 -8.70 7.86 25.97
CA LYS A 57 -9.83 8.50 26.67
C LYS A 57 -9.59 10.00 26.65
N LYS A 58 -10.44 10.74 25.93
CA LYS A 58 -10.25 12.17 25.62
C LYS A 58 -11.52 12.96 25.88
N SER A 59 -11.39 14.26 26.10
CA SER A 59 -12.55 15.15 26.13
C SER A 59 -13.34 15.09 24.82
N ALA A 60 -14.62 15.45 24.87
CA ALA A 60 -15.46 15.52 23.67
C ALA A 60 -14.82 16.38 22.57
N ASP A 61 -14.32 17.56 22.93
CA ASP A 61 -13.68 18.51 22.01
C ASP A 61 -12.41 17.91 21.38
N GLU A 62 -11.50 17.36 22.20
CA GLU A 62 -10.29 16.70 21.68
C GLU A 62 -10.62 15.51 20.75
N PHE A 63 -11.69 14.76 21.05
CA PHE A 63 -12.12 13.65 20.20
C PHE A 63 -12.62 14.15 18.84
N VAL A 64 -13.42 15.21 18.83
CA VAL A 64 -13.93 15.84 17.59
C VAL A 64 -12.76 16.32 16.73
N ASP A 65 -11.78 17.01 17.32
CA ASP A 65 -10.57 17.47 16.62
C ASP A 65 -9.80 16.31 15.96
N ILE A 66 -9.55 15.24 16.73
CA ILE A 66 -8.85 14.04 16.25
C ILE A 66 -9.63 13.40 15.10
N PHE A 67 -10.95 13.24 15.28
CA PHE A 67 -11.82 12.63 14.28
C PHE A 67 -11.83 13.43 12.97
N CYS A 68 -12.03 14.74 13.05
CA CYS A 68 -12.06 15.63 11.88
C CYS A 68 -10.71 15.64 11.14
N ARG A 69 -9.60 15.71 11.88
CA ARG A 69 -8.25 15.62 11.31
C ARG A 69 -8.03 14.30 10.57
N ASP A 70 -8.37 13.18 11.19
CA ASP A 70 -8.11 11.86 10.62
C ASP A 70 -9.04 11.57 9.45
N LEU A 71 -10.27 12.10 9.48
CA LEU A 71 -11.20 12.06 8.35
C LEU A 71 -10.64 12.80 7.12
N LYS A 72 -9.98 13.97 7.29
CA LYS A 72 -9.28 14.68 6.19
C LYS A 72 -8.20 13.79 5.55
N VAL A 73 -7.46 13.06 6.37
CA VAL A 73 -6.41 12.14 5.89
C VAL A 73 -7.03 10.96 5.15
N LEU A 74 -8.08 10.35 5.72
CA LEU A 74 -8.76 9.20 5.16
C LEU A 74 -9.41 9.51 3.80
N LEU A 75 -10.07 10.66 3.65
CA LEU A 75 -10.70 11.04 2.38
C LEU A 75 -9.68 11.11 1.22
N ARG A 76 -8.53 11.75 1.46
CA ARG A 76 -7.44 11.81 0.48
C ARG A 76 -6.90 10.42 0.17
N HIS A 77 -6.63 9.63 1.20
CA HIS A 77 -6.13 8.27 1.03
C HIS A 77 -7.10 7.40 0.21
N TYR A 78 -8.39 7.44 0.55
CA TYR A 78 -9.45 6.72 -0.15
C TYR A 78 -9.51 7.10 -1.64
N PHE A 79 -9.46 8.39 -1.95
CA PHE A 79 -9.44 8.85 -3.33
C PHE A 79 -8.24 8.31 -4.10
N LEU A 80 -7.03 8.47 -3.54
CA LEU A 80 -5.80 8.01 -4.18
C LEU A 80 -5.81 6.50 -4.41
N ALA A 81 -6.20 5.71 -3.40
CA ALA A 81 -6.31 4.26 -3.53
C ALA A 81 -7.30 3.85 -4.63
N LYS A 82 -8.45 4.53 -4.71
CA LYS A 82 -9.45 4.29 -5.76
C LYS A 82 -8.91 4.63 -7.15
N GLN A 83 -8.22 5.76 -7.31
CA GLN A 83 -7.61 6.15 -8.59
C GLN A 83 -6.48 5.20 -9.01
N GLN A 84 -5.62 4.78 -8.07
CA GLN A 84 -4.54 3.82 -8.32
C GLN A 84 -5.10 2.45 -8.74
N SER A 85 -6.15 1.98 -8.07
CA SER A 85 -6.83 0.73 -8.42
C SER A 85 -7.47 0.80 -9.81
N ALA A 86 -8.15 1.91 -10.13
CA ALA A 86 -8.74 2.12 -11.46
C ALA A 86 -7.67 2.19 -12.55
N PHE A 87 -6.57 2.90 -12.31
CA PHE A 87 -5.44 2.98 -13.22
C PHE A 87 -4.84 1.59 -13.48
N MET A 88 -4.58 0.80 -12.43
CA MET A 88 -4.06 -0.56 -12.57
C MET A 88 -5.02 -1.47 -13.35
N ALA A 89 -6.33 -1.39 -13.09
CA ALA A 89 -7.33 -2.15 -13.85
C ALA A 89 -7.29 -1.79 -15.33
N ASN A 90 -7.33 -0.49 -15.64
CA ASN A 90 -7.26 0.01 -17.02
C ASN A 90 -5.93 -0.35 -17.70
N THR A 91 -4.79 -0.28 -17.00
CA THR A 91 -3.50 -0.72 -17.53
C THR A 91 -3.58 -2.16 -17.96
N LYS A 92 -4.02 -3.07 -17.08
CA LYS A 92 -4.12 -4.51 -17.40
C LYS A 92 -5.05 -4.80 -18.58
N GLU A 93 -6.16 -4.08 -18.70
CA GLU A 93 -7.11 -4.26 -19.81
C GLU A 93 -6.57 -3.78 -21.17
N ASN A 94 -5.62 -2.84 -21.16
CA ASN A 94 -5.10 -2.19 -22.37
C ASN A 94 -3.60 -2.43 -22.60
N LEU A 95 -3.01 -3.48 -22.01
CA LEU A 95 -1.61 -3.84 -22.22
C LEU A 95 -1.37 -4.27 -23.67
N SER A 96 -0.37 -3.69 -24.32
CA SER A 96 0.14 -4.20 -25.59
C SER A 96 1.06 -5.42 -25.42
N GLU A 97 1.33 -6.16 -26.49
CA GLU A 97 2.24 -7.34 -26.47
C GLU A 97 3.71 -6.97 -26.14
N SER A 98 4.08 -5.68 -26.24
CA SER A 98 5.42 -5.18 -25.87
C SER A 98 5.48 -4.57 -24.47
N GLU A 99 4.37 -4.60 -23.73
CA GLU A 99 4.22 -4.03 -22.40
C GLU A 99 3.95 -5.13 -21.37
N VAL A 100 4.44 -4.90 -20.15
CA VAL A 100 4.11 -5.74 -19.00
C VAL A 100 3.72 -4.91 -17.80
N ALA A 101 2.78 -5.42 -17.02
CA ALA A 101 2.45 -4.89 -15.70
C ALA A 101 2.93 -5.85 -14.61
N VAL A 102 3.79 -5.37 -13.73
CA VAL A 102 4.36 -6.14 -12.63
C VAL A 102 3.79 -5.62 -11.32
N VAL A 103 3.06 -6.48 -10.61
CA VAL A 103 2.57 -6.23 -9.26
C VAL A 103 3.47 -6.98 -8.29
N PHE A 104 3.94 -6.30 -7.24
CA PHE A 104 4.85 -6.93 -6.30
C PHE A 104 4.75 -6.36 -4.91
N ASP A 105 4.94 -7.23 -3.92
CA ASP A 105 4.96 -6.86 -2.51
C ASP A 105 5.79 -7.82 -1.66
N PHE A 106 6.23 -7.33 -0.49
CA PHE A 106 6.72 -8.18 0.58
C PHE A 106 5.54 -8.82 1.29
N SER A 107 5.61 -10.12 1.52
CA SER A 107 4.75 -10.78 2.50
C SER A 107 5.31 -10.57 3.91
N GLU A 108 4.52 -10.91 4.92
CA GLU A 108 5.09 -11.14 6.25
C GLU A 108 6.18 -12.22 6.18
N ASN A 109 7.15 -12.12 7.08
CA ASN A 109 8.21 -13.12 7.16
C ASN A 109 7.61 -14.50 7.44
N TYR A 110 7.99 -15.48 6.64
CA TYR A 110 7.58 -16.86 6.83
C TYR A 110 8.40 -17.48 7.96
N SER A 111 7.73 -17.82 9.06
CA SER A 111 8.36 -18.58 10.15
C SER A 111 8.33 -20.08 9.85
N PHE A 112 9.49 -20.71 9.89
CA PHE A 112 9.59 -22.17 9.78
C PHE A 112 9.20 -22.80 11.12
N VAL A 113 7.92 -23.17 11.25
CA VAL A 113 7.38 -23.86 12.43
C VAL A 113 7.27 -25.35 12.11
N LEU A 114 7.94 -26.20 12.87
CA LEU A 114 7.78 -27.65 12.79
C LEU A 114 6.53 -28.05 13.60
N LEU A 115 5.81 -29.07 13.12
CA LEU A 115 4.55 -29.49 13.74
C LEU A 115 4.73 -30.27 15.06
N ASP A 116 5.90 -30.85 15.30
CA ASP A 116 6.24 -31.66 16.48
C ASP A 116 7.50 -31.10 17.17
N GLU A 117 7.47 -29.80 17.47
CA GLU A 117 8.57 -29.14 18.18
C GLU A 117 8.56 -29.46 19.67
N ALA A 118 9.73 -29.78 20.22
CA ALA A 118 9.91 -29.78 21.66
C ALA A 118 9.56 -28.38 22.23
N GLN A 119 8.89 -28.32 23.38
CA GLN A 119 8.39 -27.07 23.97
C GLN A 119 9.47 -25.98 24.14
N SER A 120 10.75 -26.36 24.28
CA SER A 120 11.89 -25.45 24.38
C SER A 120 12.33 -24.80 23.05
N TYR A 121 11.85 -25.30 21.91
CA TYR A 121 12.21 -24.80 20.57
C TYR A 121 11.34 -23.62 20.10
N HIS A 122 10.29 -23.27 20.85
CA HIS A 122 9.30 -22.23 20.50
C HIS A 122 9.91 -20.84 20.20
N TRP A 123 11.13 -20.54 20.68
CA TRP A 123 11.83 -19.27 20.47
C TRP A 123 12.91 -19.31 19.38
N ASN A 124 13.05 -20.42 18.65
CA ASN A 124 14.17 -20.66 17.74
C ASN A 124 13.75 -20.89 16.28
N SER A 125 12.50 -20.55 15.93
CA SER A 125 12.04 -20.65 14.54
C SER A 125 12.80 -19.63 13.70
N SER A 126 13.53 -20.13 12.70
CA SER A 126 14.12 -19.28 11.67
C SER A 126 12.99 -18.66 10.84
N GLN A 127 13.28 -17.51 10.23
CA GLN A 127 12.36 -16.82 9.34
C GLN A 127 12.98 -16.67 7.95
N ALA A 128 12.12 -16.55 6.94
CA ALA A 128 12.53 -16.13 5.61
C ALA A 128 11.65 -14.99 5.11
N THR A 129 12.26 -14.07 4.40
CA THR A 129 11.55 -13.08 3.61
C THR A 129 10.93 -13.76 2.41
N VAL A 130 9.64 -13.49 2.18
CA VAL A 130 8.90 -13.92 1.01
C VAL A 130 8.49 -12.68 0.23
N HIS A 131 8.88 -12.63 -1.04
CA HIS A 131 8.52 -11.54 -1.94
C HIS A 131 7.82 -12.09 -3.18
N LEU A 132 6.65 -11.53 -3.48
CA LEU A 132 5.78 -12.01 -4.55
C LEU A 132 5.88 -11.06 -5.75
N PHE A 133 5.98 -11.64 -6.95
CA PHE A 133 5.73 -10.96 -8.20
C PHE A 133 4.55 -11.61 -8.92
N VAL A 134 3.67 -10.78 -9.47
CA VAL A 134 2.67 -11.18 -10.46
C VAL A 134 2.91 -10.34 -11.70
N VAL A 135 3.25 -11.00 -12.80
CA VAL A 135 3.49 -10.34 -14.09
C VAL A 135 2.29 -10.58 -14.99
N PHE A 136 1.70 -9.50 -15.46
CA PHE A 136 0.63 -9.47 -16.45
C PHE A 136 1.21 -9.06 -17.80
N PHE A 137 0.81 -9.76 -18.85
CA PHE A 137 1.25 -9.54 -20.23
C PHE A 137 0.12 -9.93 -21.20
N THR A 138 0.21 -9.49 -22.44
CA THR A 138 -0.78 -9.81 -23.47
C THR A 138 -0.20 -10.79 -24.47
N GLU A 139 -0.92 -11.89 -24.71
CA GLU A 139 -0.58 -12.90 -25.71
C GLU A 139 -1.83 -13.15 -26.57
N GLU A 140 -1.69 -13.01 -27.90
CA GLU A 140 -2.81 -13.14 -28.86
C GLU A 140 -4.04 -12.27 -28.49
N ASN A 141 -3.80 -11.02 -28.09
CA ASN A 141 -4.82 -10.07 -27.59
C ASN A 141 -5.59 -10.55 -26.34
N THR A 142 -5.05 -11.51 -25.60
CA THR A 142 -5.63 -11.98 -24.34
C THR A 142 -4.69 -11.68 -23.18
N LEU A 143 -5.24 -11.12 -22.09
CA LEU A 143 -4.48 -10.86 -20.87
C LEU A 143 -4.11 -12.19 -20.20
N GLN A 144 -2.81 -12.43 -20.07
CA GLN A 144 -2.23 -13.54 -19.34
C GLN A 144 -1.52 -13.04 -18.08
N HIS A 145 -1.23 -13.98 -17.18
CA HIS A 145 -0.38 -13.69 -16.03
C HIS A 145 0.39 -14.92 -15.59
N TYR A 146 1.53 -14.68 -14.94
CA TYR A 146 2.19 -15.69 -14.13
C TYR A 146 2.69 -15.07 -12.83
N SER A 147 2.82 -15.92 -11.80
CA SER A 147 3.28 -15.53 -10.48
C SER A 147 4.61 -16.18 -10.17
N SER A 148 5.50 -15.45 -9.51
CA SER A 148 6.78 -15.97 -9.03
C SER A 148 7.04 -15.48 -7.60
N ILE A 149 7.77 -16.28 -6.84
CA ILE A 149 8.08 -16.00 -5.44
C ILE A 149 9.60 -16.04 -5.28
N ILE A 150 10.15 -15.04 -4.60
CA ILE A 150 11.52 -15.05 -4.11
C ILE A 150 11.49 -15.35 -2.61
N ILE A 151 12.29 -16.33 -2.20
CA ILE A 151 12.51 -16.68 -0.81
C ILE A 151 13.96 -16.32 -0.46
N SER A 152 14.15 -15.57 0.63
CA SER A 152 15.47 -15.13 1.09
C SER A 152 15.61 -15.31 2.60
N GLU A 153 16.78 -15.75 3.05
CA GLU A 153 17.15 -15.77 4.48
C GLU A 153 17.40 -14.35 5.03
N CYS A 154 17.56 -13.34 4.16
CA CYS A 154 17.72 -11.95 4.58
C CYS A 154 16.36 -11.36 4.98
N LEU A 155 16.23 -10.93 6.23
CA LEU A 155 15.00 -10.35 6.79
C LEU A 155 14.86 -8.84 6.54
N GLU A 156 15.81 -8.23 5.84
CA GLU A 156 15.77 -6.79 5.57
C GLU A 156 14.80 -6.45 4.44
N HIS A 157 13.68 -5.82 4.78
CA HIS A 157 12.73 -5.31 3.78
C HIS A 157 13.08 -3.87 3.39
N ASN A 158 14.17 -3.71 2.64
CA ASN A 158 14.66 -2.41 2.23
C ASN A 158 14.76 -2.27 0.69
N ASN A 159 15.12 -1.07 0.25
CA ASN A 159 15.25 -0.77 -1.17
C ASN A 159 16.36 -1.59 -1.89
N ILE A 160 17.35 -2.14 -1.16
CA ILE A 160 18.42 -2.95 -1.74
C ILE A 160 17.86 -4.33 -2.08
N ALA A 161 17.08 -4.93 -1.17
CA ALA A 161 16.36 -6.17 -1.42
C ALA A 161 15.44 -6.03 -2.64
N VAL A 162 14.68 -4.92 -2.74
CA VAL A 162 13.83 -4.63 -3.91
C VAL A 162 14.64 -4.61 -5.21
N HIS A 163 15.79 -3.93 -5.24
CA HIS A 163 16.65 -3.89 -6.43
C HIS A 163 17.12 -5.29 -6.84
N LEU A 164 17.63 -6.09 -5.89
CA LEU A 164 18.08 -7.45 -6.16
C LEU A 164 16.95 -8.36 -6.63
N PHE A 165 15.77 -8.23 -6.04
CA PHE A 165 14.59 -9.00 -6.41
C PHE A 165 14.10 -8.64 -7.82
N GLN A 166 14.15 -7.35 -8.19
CA GLN A 166 13.87 -6.91 -9.56
C GLN A 166 14.90 -7.44 -10.57
N GLN A 167 16.19 -7.53 -10.21
CA GLN A 167 17.19 -8.20 -11.06
C GLN A 167 16.84 -9.66 -11.30
N LYS A 168 16.45 -10.39 -10.24
CA LYS A 168 16.02 -11.80 -10.37
C LYS A 168 14.75 -11.96 -11.20
N LEU A 169 13.78 -11.06 -11.06
CA LEU A 169 12.62 -11.04 -11.95
C LEU A 169 13.04 -10.83 -13.40
N SER A 170 13.97 -9.92 -13.66
CA SER A 170 14.43 -9.66 -15.02
C SER A 170 15.08 -10.91 -15.64
N ASP A 171 15.95 -11.60 -14.90
CA ASP A 171 16.54 -12.87 -15.35
C ASP A 171 15.48 -13.91 -15.76
N LEU A 172 14.33 -13.92 -15.06
CA LEU A 172 13.20 -14.78 -15.40
C LEU A 172 12.42 -14.32 -16.63
N LEU A 173 12.40 -13.02 -16.93
CA LEU A 173 11.66 -12.42 -18.04
C LEU A 173 12.45 -12.31 -19.35
N LYS A 174 13.79 -12.46 -19.30
CA LYS A 174 14.70 -12.33 -20.44
C LYS A 174 14.47 -13.31 -21.60
N PHE A 175 13.54 -14.26 -21.50
CA PHE A 175 13.15 -15.10 -22.65
C PHE A 175 12.33 -14.33 -23.69
N GLU A 176 11.74 -13.18 -23.32
CA GLU A 176 10.83 -12.39 -24.15
C GLU A 176 11.54 -11.13 -24.69
N ASN A 177 12.22 -11.25 -25.84
CA ASN A 177 13.03 -10.16 -26.43
C ASN A 177 12.23 -8.96 -26.97
N SER A 178 10.90 -8.98 -26.87
CA SER A 178 9.98 -7.95 -27.40
C SER A 178 9.52 -6.91 -26.37
N LEU A 179 9.84 -7.11 -25.08
CA LEU A 179 9.37 -6.23 -24.00
C LEU A 179 10.13 -4.91 -23.98
N ASN A 180 9.38 -3.80 -24.07
CA ASN A 180 9.94 -2.44 -24.16
C ASN A 180 9.51 -1.55 -23.00
N PHE A 181 8.42 -1.89 -22.30
CA PHE A 181 7.85 -1.00 -21.30
C PHE A 181 7.23 -1.75 -20.11
N PHE A 182 7.51 -1.25 -18.90
CA PHE A 182 7.15 -1.89 -17.65
C PHE A 182 6.31 -0.95 -16.79
N PHE A 183 5.13 -1.41 -16.39
CA PHE A 183 4.32 -0.77 -15.36
C PHE A 183 4.56 -1.48 -14.02
N TYR A 184 5.08 -0.77 -13.02
CA TYR A 184 5.35 -1.32 -11.69
C TYR A 184 4.29 -0.87 -10.68
N PHE A 185 3.67 -1.82 -9.99
CA PHE A 185 2.67 -1.59 -8.95
C PHE A 185 3.11 -2.25 -7.64
N SER A 186 3.05 -1.49 -6.54
CA SER A 186 3.31 -1.98 -5.18
C SER A 186 2.44 -1.25 -4.16
N ASN A 187 2.50 -1.65 -2.89
CA ASN A 187 1.78 -1.01 -1.78
C ASN A 187 2.29 0.42 -1.44
N GLY A 188 3.36 0.88 -2.09
CA GLY A 188 3.87 2.24 -1.92
C GLY A 188 4.53 2.52 -0.57
N SER A 189 4.92 1.49 0.20
CA SER A 189 5.70 1.63 1.43
C SER A 189 6.95 2.49 1.19
N ALA A 190 7.14 3.54 1.99
CA ALA A 190 8.24 4.49 1.79
C ALA A 190 9.62 3.86 2.02
N ALA A 191 9.74 2.99 3.02
CA ALA A 191 10.99 2.29 3.32
C ALA A 191 11.43 1.34 2.19
N GLN A 192 10.45 0.73 1.51
CA GLN A 192 10.70 -0.33 0.54
C GLN A 192 10.64 0.17 -0.90
N TYR A 193 9.57 0.88 -1.29
CA TYR A 193 9.19 1.17 -2.67
C TYR A 193 9.16 2.68 -2.99
N LYS A 194 8.52 3.49 -2.16
CA LYS A 194 8.32 4.94 -2.41
C LYS A 194 9.47 5.77 -1.84
N ASN A 195 10.65 5.64 -2.44
CA ASN A 195 11.83 6.42 -2.08
C ASN A 195 12.71 6.79 -3.28
N LYS A 196 13.61 7.76 -3.07
CA LYS A 196 14.52 8.25 -4.11
C LYS A 196 15.43 7.17 -4.73
N LYS A 197 15.73 6.09 -4.00
CA LYS A 197 16.64 5.05 -4.47
C LYS A 197 15.94 4.16 -5.50
N ASN A 198 14.66 3.83 -5.31
CA ASN A 198 13.89 3.15 -6.35
C ASN A 198 13.58 4.04 -7.55
N PHE A 199 13.54 5.36 -7.37
CA PHE A 199 13.50 6.26 -8.52
C PHE A 199 14.77 6.10 -9.38
N SER A 200 15.94 5.90 -8.77
CA SER A 200 17.15 5.54 -9.53
C SER A 200 17.01 4.22 -10.27
N ASN A 201 16.36 3.20 -9.69
CA ASN A 201 16.07 1.94 -10.40
C ASN A 201 15.23 2.18 -11.67
N LEU A 202 14.27 3.12 -11.64
CA LEU A 202 13.48 3.48 -12.82
C LEU A 202 14.34 4.24 -13.85
N CYS A 203 15.17 5.19 -13.42
CA CYS A 203 16.03 5.97 -14.31
C CYS A 203 17.10 5.12 -15.02
N TYR A 204 17.61 4.09 -14.35
CA TYR A 204 18.64 3.20 -14.88
C TYR A 204 18.11 1.81 -15.21
N HIS A 205 16.79 1.68 -15.37
CA HIS A 205 16.10 0.39 -15.47
C HIS A 205 16.68 -0.48 -16.59
N GLN A 206 16.79 0.07 -17.80
CA GLN A 206 17.35 -0.65 -18.95
C GLN A 206 18.76 -1.15 -18.67
N ARG A 207 19.60 -0.32 -18.03
CA ARG A 207 20.99 -0.68 -17.75
C ARG A 207 21.11 -1.78 -16.70
N ASP A 208 20.31 -1.69 -15.65
CA ASP A 208 20.48 -2.49 -14.44
C ASP A 208 19.69 -3.81 -14.50
N PHE A 209 18.65 -3.88 -15.33
CA PHE A 209 17.77 -5.04 -15.43
C PHE A 209 17.76 -5.67 -16.84
N TRP A 210 17.86 -4.88 -17.92
CA TRP A 210 17.57 -5.35 -19.28
C TRP A 210 18.80 -5.42 -20.22
N ASN A 211 20.01 -5.50 -19.64
CA ASN A 211 21.25 -5.80 -20.36
C ASN A 211 21.65 -7.29 -20.27
#